data_AF-A0A1C2AFS3-F1
#
_entry.id   AF-A0A1C2AFS3-F1
#
_cell.length_a   1.000
_cell.length_b   1.000
_cell.length_c   1.000
_cell.angle_alpha   90.00
_cell.angle_beta   90.00
_cell.angle_gamma   90.00
#
_symmetry.space_group_name_H-M   'P 1'
#
loop_
_entity.id
_entity.type
_entity.pdbx_description
1 polymer ?
#
loop_
_entity_poly.entity_id
_entity_poly.type
_entity_poly.pdbx_seq_one_letter_code
_entity_poly.pdbx_strand_id
1 'polypeptide(L)'
;MLKFTNKILIYFILFIFCSAHSPWSSYLNYRAKHLLIMSVKTDAPTYPFSELLIKYINKELPEAQSKPARAKDFERVQSLFSTNQMPLVLLSKQNAKDLINGEGEFKEFGSTDANVLYGFGDLILLIQPSLPNRHAWLLLNALKKSKSVFKDGISPDKLADIGEAHPGAIMALNGEEMPDS
;
A
#
# COMPACT_ATOMS: atom_id res chain seq x y z
N MET A 1 -24.07 0.79 56.57
CA MET A 1 -23.99 0.10 55.27
C MET A 1 -23.67 1.10 54.15
N LEU A 2 -22.58 1.87 54.28
CA LEU A 2 -22.27 3.02 53.40
C LEU A 2 -20.76 3.13 53.07
N LYS A 3 -20.10 1.98 52.86
CA LYS A 3 -18.65 1.93 52.49
C LYS A 3 -18.36 1.11 51.23
N PHE A 4 -19.34 0.38 50.70
CA PHE A 4 -19.15 -0.55 49.58
C PHE A 4 -19.44 0.10 48.21
N THR A 5 -20.45 0.96 48.14
CA THR A 5 -20.86 1.68 46.92
C THR A 5 -19.80 2.64 46.40
N ASN A 6 -19.04 3.30 47.28
CA ASN A 6 -17.97 4.21 46.85
C ASN A 6 -16.79 3.49 46.19
N LYS A 7 -16.50 2.22 46.56
CA LYS A 7 -15.41 1.47 45.93
C LYS A 7 -15.77 1.08 44.50
N ILE A 8 -17.01 0.65 44.25
CA ILE A 8 -17.49 0.29 42.90
C ILE A 8 -17.46 1.51 41.97
N LEU A 9 -17.88 2.68 42.46
CA LEU A 9 -17.83 3.92 41.68
C LEU A 9 -16.37 4.32 41.34
N ILE A 10 -15.44 4.16 42.28
CA ILE A 10 -14.01 4.41 42.05
C ILE A 10 -13.45 3.44 41.01
N TYR A 11 -13.76 2.14 41.10
CA TYR A 11 -13.32 1.15 40.11
C TYR A 11 -13.94 1.40 38.72
N PHE A 12 -15.19 1.85 38.65
CA PHE A 12 -15.85 2.19 37.39
C PHE A 12 -15.26 3.45 36.74
N ILE A 13 -14.93 4.47 37.54
CA ILE A 13 -14.22 5.67 37.08
C ILE A 13 -12.81 5.30 36.58
N LEU A 14 -12.06 4.48 37.32
CA LEU A 14 -10.75 3.96 36.91
C LEU A 14 -10.83 3.14 35.60
N PHE A 15 -11.89 2.34 35.42
CA PHE A 15 -12.12 1.57 34.19
C PHE A 15 -12.37 2.47 32.97
N ILE A 16 -13.12 3.57 33.14
CA ILE A 16 -13.34 4.56 32.06
C ILE A 16 -12.04 5.28 31.71
N PHE A 17 -11.22 5.65 32.70
CA PHE A 17 -9.92 6.29 32.44
C PHE A 17 -8.85 5.33 31.88
N CYS A 18 -8.99 4.02 32.11
CA CYS A 18 -8.15 2.98 31.49
C CYS A 18 -8.68 2.48 30.15
N SER A 19 -9.85 2.96 29.70
CA SER A 19 -10.33 2.78 28.33
C SER A 19 -9.53 3.72 27.41
N ALA A 20 -8.24 3.44 27.28
CA ALA A 20 -7.37 4.04 26.30
C ALA A 20 -8.07 3.91 24.93
N HIS A 21 -8.48 5.04 24.37
CA HIS A 21 -8.99 5.09 23.01
C HIS A 21 -7.96 4.39 22.12
N SER A 22 -8.35 3.28 21.50
CA SER A 22 -7.52 2.68 20.46
C SER A 22 -7.18 3.78 19.45
N PRO A 23 -5.91 3.94 19.03
CA PRO A 23 -5.46 5.09 18.24
C PRO A 23 -5.99 5.10 16.79
N TRP A 24 -7.12 4.42 16.54
CA TRP A 24 -7.75 4.18 15.24
C TRP A 24 -7.99 5.46 14.45
N SER A 25 -8.51 6.51 15.10
CA SER A 25 -8.72 7.81 14.43
C SER A 25 -7.40 8.45 13.99
N SER A 26 -6.38 8.40 14.84
CA SER A 26 -5.04 8.91 14.49
C SER A 26 -4.42 8.12 13.34
N TYR A 27 -4.64 6.80 13.31
CA TYR A 27 -4.16 5.91 12.25
C TYR A 27 -4.90 6.09 10.90
N LEU A 28 -6.20 6.40 10.92
CA LEU A 28 -6.96 6.77 9.72
C LEU A 28 -6.48 8.11 9.15
N ASN A 29 -6.31 9.12 10.00
CA ASN A 29 -5.78 10.42 9.60
C ASN A 29 -4.36 10.32 9.02
N TYR A 30 -3.54 9.43 9.57
CA TYR A 30 -2.20 9.16 9.05
C TYR A 30 -2.24 8.61 7.62
N ARG A 31 -3.11 7.63 7.36
CA ARG A 31 -3.29 7.01 6.02
C ARG A 31 -3.97 7.93 5.01
N ALA A 32 -4.79 8.86 5.48
CA ALA A 32 -5.36 9.90 4.62
C ALA A 32 -4.31 10.94 4.17
N LYS A 33 -3.26 11.15 4.97
CA LYS A 33 -2.20 12.13 4.67
C LYS A 33 -1.02 11.58 3.89
N HIS A 34 -0.75 10.27 4.02
CA HIS A 34 0.44 9.64 3.46
C HIS A 34 0.09 8.53 2.48
N LEU A 35 0.69 8.56 1.30
CA LEU A 35 0.68 7.42 0.39
C LEU A 35 1.59 6.32 0.94
N LEU A 36 0.99 5.29 1.54
CA LEU A 36 1.75 4.17 2.08
C LEU A 36 2.13 3.17 0.99
N ILE A 37 3.41 2.80 0.96
CA ILE A 37 3.93 1.74 0.11
C ILE A 37 4.33 0.57 0.99
N MET A 38 3.56 -0.51 0.91
CA MET A 38 3.81 -1.72 1.67
C MET A 38 4.93 -2.55 1.06
N SER A 39 5.79 -3.10 1.90
CA SER A 39 6.76 -4.15 1.58
C SER A 39 6.67 -5.22 2.66
N VAL A 40 7.35 -6.36 2.50
CA VAL A 40 7.30 -7.44 3.48
C VAL A 40 8.69 -7.91 3.87
N LYS A 41 8.87 -8.22 5.15
CA LYS A 41 10.18 -8.57 5.71
C LYS A 41 10.80 -9.82 5.06
N THR A 42 9.97 -10.79 4.70
CA THR A 42 10.38 -12.07 4.10
C THR A 42 10.71 -11.96 2.61
N ASP A 43 10.18 -10.97 1.92
CA ASP A 43 10.56 -10.62 0.55
C ASP A 43 11.71 -9.59 0.58
N ALA A 44 12.89 -10.09 0.95
CA ALA A 44 14.07 -9.31 1.33
C ALA A 44 14.40 -8.08 0.46
N PRO A 45 14.34 -8.11 -0.89
CA PRO A 45 14.70 -6.94 -1.70
C PRO A 45 13.67 -5.79 -1.61
N THR A 46 12.42 -6.08 -1.22
CA THR A 46 11.32 -5.11 -1.31
C THR A 46 11.47 -3.94 -0.34
N TYR A 47 11.93 -4.16 0.90
CA TYR A 47 11.99 -3.10 1.91
C TYR A 47 13.03 -2.01 1.55
N PRO A 48 14.32 -2.33 1.32
CA PRO A 48 15.30 -1.32 0.90
C PRO A 48 14.91 -0.61 -0.40
N PHE A 49 14.32 -1.34 -1.36
CA PHE A 49 13.86 -0.74 -2.61
C PHE A 49 12.70 0.22 -2.37
N SER A 50 11.76 -0.12 -1.48
CA SER A 50 10.63 0.77 -1.15
C SER A 50 11.12 2.10 -0.56
N GLU A 51 12.16 2.10 0.27
CA GLU A 51 12.72 3.34 0.81
C GLU A 51 13.32 4.25 -0.29
N LEU A 52 13.99 3.65 -1.27
CA LEU A 52 14.51 4.38 -2.44
C LEU A 52 13.37 4.92 -3.32
N LEU A 53 12.38 4.09 -3.60
CA LEU A 53 11.17 4.46 -4.34
C LEU A 53 10.43 5.62 -3.69
N ILE A 54 10.25 5.58 -2.37
CA ILE A 54 9.59 6.63 -1.60
C ILE A 54 10.35 7.94 -1.66
N LYS A 55 11.68 7.91 -1.52
CA LYS A 55 12.52 9.12 -1.66
C LYS A 55 12.34 9.74 -3.04
N TYR A 56 12.26 8.92 -4.07
CA TYR A 56 12.02 9.38 -5.43
C TYR A 56 10.61 9.96 -5.62
N ILE A 57 9.56 9.24 -5.20
CA ILE A 57 8.18 9.71 -5.31
C ILE A 57 8.00 11.03 -4.57
N ASN A 58 8.53 11.17 -3.35
CA ASN A 58 8.42 12.43 -2.61
C ASN A 58 9.21 13.60 -3.23
N LYS A 59 10.20 13.31 -4.08
CA LYS A 59 10.91 14.34 -4.85
C LYS A 59 10.06 14.81 -6.03
N GLU A 60 9.45 13.89 -6.77
CA GLU A 60 8.70 14.20 -8.00
C GLU A 60 7.23 14.57 -7.75
N LEU A 61 6.66 14.08 -6.65
CA LEU A 61 5.28 14.28 -6.21
C LEU A 61 5.26 14.51 -4.68
N PRO A 62 5.74 15.67 -4.20
CA PRO A 62 5.84 15.96 -2.76
C PRO A 62 4.50 15.87 -2.02
N GLU A 63 3.39 16.14 -2.70
CA GLU A 63 2.03 16.09 -2.17
C GLU A 63 1.61 14.67 -1.77
N ALA A 64 2.23 13.63 -2.35
CA ALA A 64 1.94 12.24 -1.98
C ALA A 64 2.39 11.91 -0.56
N GLN A 65 3.35 12.66 -0.01
CA GLN A 65 3.95 12.48 1.32
C GLN A 65 4.18 11.00 1.65
N SER A 66 4.72 10.24 0.69
CA SER A 66 4.80 8.79 0.75
C SER A 66 5.63 8.30 1.93
N LYS A 67 5.21 7.19 2.53
CA LYS A 67 5.88 6.58 3.70
C LYS A 67 5.99 5.07 3.54
N PRO A 68 7.06 4.45 4.07
CA PRO A 68 7.21 3.01 4.01
C PRO A 68 6.29 2.36 5.04
N ALA A 69 5.71 1.25 4.66
CA ALA A 69 5.07 0.33 5.58
C ALA A 69 5.67 -1.06 5.39
N ARG A 70 6.11 -1.68 6.48
CA ARG A 70 6.76 -2.99 6.43
C ARG A 70 5.88 -4.02 7.13
N ALA A 71 5.28 -4.90 6.35
CA ALA A 71 4.57 -6.06 6.86
C ALA A 71 5.57 -7.07 7.45
N LYS A 72 5.13 -7.79 8.49
CA LYS A 72 5.91 -8.83 9.14
C LYS A 72 6.02 -10.08 8.26
N ASP A 73 4.93 -10.44 7.59
CA ASP A 73 4.72 -11.67 6.84
C ASP A 73 3.66 -11.44 5.73
N PHE A 74 3.47 -12.47 4.89
CA PHE A 74 2.53 -12.43 3.77
C PHE A 74 1.06 -12.45 4.20
N GLU A 75 0.73 -13.09 5.34
CA GLU A 75 -0.59 -12.98 5.96
C GLU A 75 -0.94 -11.51 6.22
N ARG A 76 -0.01 -10.73 6.77
CA ARG A 76 -0.23 -9.31 7.01
C ARG A 76 -0.35 -8.51 5.71
N VAL A 77 0.42 -8.87 4.68
CA VAL A 77 0.28 -8.27 3.34
C VAL A 77 -1.13 -8.50 2.81
N GLN A 78 -1.59 -9.74 2.81
CA GLN A 78 -2.92 -10.11 2.38
C GLN A 78 -3.98 -9.32 3.16
N SER A 79 -3.97 -9.45 4.49
CA SER A 79 -4.96 -8.82 5.38
C SER A 79 -5.08 -7.31 5.13
N LEU A 80 -3.95 -6.63 4.91
CA LEU A 80 -3.94 -5.19 4.69
C LEU A 80 -4.32 -4.78 3.26
N PHE A 81 -3.90 -5.55 2.27
CA PHE A 81 -4.17 -5.21 0.88
C PHE A 81 -5.61 -5.60 0.51
N SER A 82 -6.08 -6.80 0.83
CA SER A 82 -7.45 -7.22 0.50
C SER A 82 -8.55 -6.40 1.21
N THR A 83 -8.22 -5.68 2.28
CA THR A 83 -9.14 -4.80 3.01
C THR A 83 -8.98 -3.31 2.68
N ASN A 84 -8.31 -2.99 1.56
CA ASN A 84 -8.05 -1.62 1.08
C ASN A 84 -7.36 -0.71 2.13
N GLN A 85 -6.68 -1.31 3.10
CA GLN A 85 -6.01 -0.58 4.16
C GLN A 85 -4.66 -0.02 3.72
N MET A 86 -4.12 -0.55 2.62
CA MET A 86 -2.85 -0.15 1.99
C MET A 86 -3.07 0.12 0.50
N PRO A 87 -2.75 1.32 0.00
CA PRO A 87 -3.02 1.70 -1.37
C PRO A 87 -2.03 1.07 -2.38
N LEU A 88 -0.81 0.75 -1.93
CA LEU A 88 0.26 0.21 -2.76
C LEU A 88 1.00 -0.91 -2.01
N VAL A 89 1.46 -1.90 -2.76
CA VAL A 89 2.37 -2.94 -2.26
C VAL A 89 3.45 -3.23 -3.31
N LEU A 90 4.71 -3.33 -2.86
CA LEU A 90 5.86 -3.71 -3.66
C LEU A 90 6.27 -5.13 -3.29
N LEU A 91 6.21 -6.03 -4.26
CA LEU A 91 6.57 -7.44 -4.11
C LEU A 91 7.56 -7.86 -5.19
N SER A 92 8.28 -8.95 -4.97
CA SER A 92 8.93 -9.66 -6.06
C SER A 92 7.91 -10.17 -7.07
N LYS A 93 8.33 -10.36 -8.31
CA LYS A 93 7.47 -10.72 -9.44
C LYS A 93 6.63 -11.98 -9.16
N GLN A 94 7.25 -13.01 -8.58
CA GLN A 94 6.51 -14.23 -8.24
C GLN A 94 5.49 -13.97 -7.13
N ASN A 95 5.87 -13.30 -6.05
CA ASN A 95 4.94 -12.99 -4.96
C ASN A 95 3.79 -12.06 -5.40
N ALA A 96 4.01 -11.18 -6.39
CA ALA A 96 2.95 -10.38 -6.99
C ALA A 96 1.93 -11.24 -7.74
N LYS A 97 2.40 -12.23 -8.53
CA LYS A 97 1.51 -13.22 -9.17
C LYS A 97 0.76 -14.05 -8.13
N ASP A 98 1.48 -14.54 -7.14
CA ASP A 98 0.92 -15.39 -6.08
C ASP A 98 -0.15 -14.63 -5.27
N LEU A 99 0.04 -13.33 -4.99
CA LEU A 99 -0.96 -12.50 -4.33
C LEU A 99 -2.25 -12.39 -5.16
N ILE A 100 -2.10 -12.11 -6.46
CA ILE A 100 -3.24 -11.93 -7.38
C ILE A 100 -3.99 -13.26 -7.56
N ASN A 101 -3.26 -14.37 -7.70
CA ASN A 101 -3.87 -15.68 -7.98
C ASN A 101 -4.29 -16.44 -6.72
N GLY A 102 -3.86 -16.00 -5.53
CA GLY A 102 -4.07 -16.75 -4.30
C GLY A 102 -3.24 -18.02 -4.25
N GLU A 103 -1.99 -17.94 -4.69
CA GLU A 103 -1.04 -19.05 -4.76
C GLU A 103 0.13 -18.83 -3.79
N GLY A 104 1.09 -19.75 -3.76
CA GLY A 104 2.28 -19.63 -2.92
C GLY A 104 1.95 -19.37 -1.45
N GLU A 105 2.56 -18.33 -0.89
CA GLU A 105 2.36 -17.86 0.49
C GLU A 105 0.94 -17.33 0.77
N PHE A 106 0.13 -17.12 -0.27
CA PHE A 106 -1.24 -16.62 -0.18
C PHE A 106 -2.30 -17.71 -0.32
N LYS A 107 -1.91 -18.97 -0.54
CA LYS A 107 -2.82 -20.09 -0.78
C LYS A 107 -3.90 -20.28 0.29
N GLU A 108 -3.56 -20.04 1.54
CA GLU A 108 -4.50 -20.19 2.67
C GLU A 108 -5.45 -18.98 2.81
N PHE A 109 -5.15 -17.86 2.16
CA PHE A 109 -5.93 -16.63 2.27
C PHE A 109 -6.71 -16.27 1.00
N GLY A 110 -6.36 -16.87 -0.13
CA GLY A 110 -7.00 -16.67 -1.43
C GLY A 110 -6.41 -15.52 -2.25
N SER A 111 -7.01 -15.30 -3.41
CA SER A 111 -6.64 -14.22 -4.34
C SER A 111 -6.95 -12.84 -3.76
N THR A 112 -6.15 -11.85 -4.11
CA THR A 112 -6.44 -10.43 -3.85
C THR A 112 -6.51 -9.64 -5.14
N ASP A 113 -7.58 -8.86 -5.29
CA ASP A 113 -7.71 -7.91 -6.39
C ASP A 113 -6.60 -6.86 -6.33
N ALA A 114 -5.78 -6.80 -7.37
CA ALA A 114 -4.67 -5.87 -7.49
C ALA A 114 -4.46 -5.52 -8.95
N ASN A 115 -4.14 -4.26 -9.23
CA ASN A 115 -3.66 -3.85 -10.53
C ASN A 115 -2.14 -3.62 -10.51
N VAL A 116 -1.51 -3.77 -11.67
CA VAL A 116 -0.11 -3.42 -11.89
C VAL A 116 -0.01 -1.91 -12.13
N LEU A 117 0.86 -1.24 -11.39
CA LEU A 117 1.19 0.17 -11.60
C LEU A 117 2.51 0.32 -12.37
N TYR A 118 3.55 -0.41 -11.98
CA TYR A 118 4.88 -0.32 -12.57
C TYR A 118 5.77 -1.50 -12.19
N GLY A 119 6.74 -1.85 -13.03
CA GLY A 119 7.77 -2.85 -12.71
C GLY A 119 9.16 -2.25 -12.57
N PHE A 120 10.00 -2.89 -11.76
CA PHE A 120 11.40 -2.56 -11.54
C PHE A 120 12.22 -3.85 -11.59
N GLY A 121 12.57 -4.30 -12.79
CA GLY A 121 13.19 -5.61 -13.02
C GLY A 121 12.33 -6.76 -12.47
N ASP A 122 12.74 -7.33 -11.34
CA ASP A 122 12.05 -8.43 -10.66
C ASP A 122 11.12 -7.98 -9.53
N LEU A 123 10.92 -6.67 -9.35
CA LEU A 123 9.94 -6.14 -8.40
C LEU A 123 8.75 -5.55 -9.14
N ILE A 124 7.56 -5.75 -8.58
CA ILE A 124 6.29 -5.25 -9.12
C ILE A 124 5.63 -4.38 -8.07
N LEU A 125 5.31 -3.14 -8.47
CA LEU A 125 4.49 -2.24 -7.68
C LEU A 125 3.04 -2.46 -8.08
N LEU A 126 2.27 -3.03 -7.16
CA LEU A 126 0.84 -3.21 -7.27
C LEU A 126 0.09 -2.06 -6.60
N ILE A 127 -1.09 -1.76 -7.12
CA ILE A 127 -1.97 -0.69 -6.69
C ILE A 127 -3.39 -1.22 -6.48
N GLN A 128 -4.07 -0.69 -5.47
CA GLN A 128 -5.48 -0.99 -5.23
C GLN A 128 -6.33 -0.62 -6.45
N PRO A 129 -7.15 -1.52 -6.99
CA PRO A 129 -8.06 -1.20 -8.09
C PRO A 129 -9.07 -0.09 -7.74
N SER A 130 -9.37 0.06 -6.45
CA SER A 130 -10.27 1.10 -5.95
C SER A 130 -9.62 2.49 -5.83
N LEU A 131 -8.32 2.63 -6.13
CA LEU A 131 -7.66 3.92 -6.05
C LEU A 131 -8.14 4.81 -7.21
N PRO A 132 -8.44 6.11 -6.98
CA PRO A 132 -8.87 6.99 -8.05
C PRO A 132 -7.89 7.03 -9.24
N ASN A 133 -8.40 7.07 -10.47
CA ASN A 133 -7.58 7.06 -11.68
C ASN A 133 -6.56 8.20 -11.69
N ARG A 134 -6.92 9.36 -11.14
CA ARG A 134 -6.05 10.52 -10.98
C ARG A 134 -4.78 10.18 -10.21
N HIS A 135 -4.89 9.36 -9.17
CA HIS A 135 -3.74 8.96 -8.36
C HIS A 135 -2.82 8.01 -9.12
N ALA A 136 -3.37 7.00 -9.79
CA ALA A 136 -2.58 6.10 -10.64
C ALA A 136 -1.90 6.87 -11.80
N TRP A 137 -2.61 7.84 -12.39
CA TRP A 137 -2.09 8.72 -13.45
C TRP A 137 -0.88 9.54 -12.97
N LEU A 138 -1.02 10.19 -11.81
CA LEU A 138 0.05 10.98 -11.20
C LEU A 138 1.26 10.12 -10.86
N LEU A 139 1.03 8.96 -10.25
CA LEU A 139 2.10 8.05 -9.87
C LEU A 139 2.84 7.53 -11.09
N LEU A 140 2.16 7.08 -12.15
CA LEU A 140 2.84 6.62 -13.35
C LEU A 140 3.66 7.75 -13.99
N ASN A 141 3.13 8.96 -14.10
CA ASN A 141 3.88 10.08 -14.67
C ASN A 141 5.10 10.47 -13.83
N ALA A 142 5.03 10.36 -12.50
CA ALA A 142 6.21 10.48 -11.65
C ALA A 142 7.22 9.35 -11.94
N LEU A 143 6.78 8.09 -12.00
CA LEU A 143 7.64 6.94 -12.26
C LEU A 143 8.24 6.92 -13.68
N LYS A 144 7.56 7.46 -14.69
CA LYS A 144 8.11 7.60 -16.06
C LYS A 144 9.36 8.48 -16.11
N LYS A 145 9.48 9.46 -15.20
CA LYS A 145 10.66 10.33 -15.06
C LYS A 145 11.83 9.63 -14.38
N SER A 146 11.62 8.41 -13.87
CA SER A 146 12.56 7.74 -12.98
C SER A 146 13.65 6.94 -13.69
N LYS A 147 13.65 6.89 -15.04
CA LYS A 147 14.61 6.08 -15.83
C LYS A 147 16.08 6.30 -15.49
N SER A 148 16.46 7.51 -15.05
CA SER A 148 17.83 7.80 -14.61
C SER A 148 18.18 7.20 -13.24
N VAL A 149 17.17 6.89 -12.42
CA VAL A 149 17.27 6.32 -11.07
C VAL A 149 17.02 4.82 -11.08
N PHE A 150 15.92 4.39 -11.73
CA PHE A 150 15.53 2.99 -11.90
C PHE A 150 15.70 2.60 -13.37
N LYS A 151 16.88 2.04 -13.68
CA LYS A 151 17.25 1.66 -15.07
C LYS A 151 16.35 0.56 -15.63
N ASP A 152 15.86 -0.32 -14.77
CA ASP A 152 15.07 -1.50 -15.14
C ASP A 152 13.56 -1.25 -15.01
N GLY A 153 13.13 0.00 -15.27
CA GLY A 153 11.71 0.37 -15.22
C GLY A 153 10.91 -0.29 -16.34
N ILE A 154 9.81 -0.95 -15.98
CA ILE A 154 8.92 -1.67 -16.90
C ILE A 154 7.54 -1.02 -16.84
N SER A 155 7.01 -0.63 -18.01
CA SER A 155 5.68 -0.04 -18.13
C SER A 155 4.58 -1.09 -17.87
N PRO A 156 3.43 -0.68 -17.29
CA PRO A 156 2.41 -1.62 -16.83
C PRO A 156 1.76 -2.44 -17.96
N ASP A 157 1.68 -1.90 -19.18
CA ASP A 157 1.20 -2.62 -20.38
C ASP A 157 2.05 -3.84 -20.75
N LYS A 158 3.33 -3.86 -20.34
CA LYS A 158 4.26 -4.96 -20.59
C LYS A 158 4.25 -6.04 -19.52
N LEU A 159 3.36 -5.92 -18.52
CA LEU A 159 3.27 -6.79 -17.35
C LEU A 159 1.93 -7.52 -17.28
N ALA A 160 1.26 -7.70 -18.42
CA ALA A 160 -0.02 -8.39 -18.53
C ALA A 160 0.05 -9.87 -18.09
N ASP A 161 1.26 -10.47 -18.06
CA ASP A 161 1.49 -11.81 -17.51
C ASP A 161 1.54 -11.85 -15.96
N ILE A 162 1.57 -10.68 -15.32
CA ILE A 162 1.47 -10.52 -13.86
C ILE A 162 0.03 -10.23 -13.45
N GLY A 163 -0.60 -9.26 -14.10
CA GLY A 163 -1.94 -8.79 -13.79
C GLY A 163 -2.33 -7.57 -14.63
N GLU A 164 -3.59 -7.17 -14.54
CA GLU A 164 -4.11 -6.04 -15.31
C GLU A 164 -3.52 -4.72 -14.82
N ALA A 165 -3.18 -3.83 -15.75
CA ALA A 165 -2.74 -2.47 -15.45
C ALA A 165 -3.89 -1.61 -14.90
N HIS A 166 -3.58 -0.70 -13.97
CA HIS A 166 -4.60 0.20 -13.45
C HIS A 166 -5.09 1.17 -14.55
N PRO A 167 -6.40 1.43 -14.70
CA PRO A 167 -6.91 2.28 -15.80
C PRO A 167 -6.28 3.68 -15.84
N GLY A 168 -6.21 4.39 -14.71
CA GLY A 168 -5.48 5.67 -14.62
C GLY A 168 -4.00 5.60 -15.00
N ALA A 169 -3.32 4.47 -14.77
CA ALA A 169 -1.95 4.27 -15.25
C ALA A 169 -1.93 4.13 -16.78
N ILE A 170 -2.87 3.38 -17.37
CA ILE A 170 -3.00 3.29 -18.84
C ILE A 170 -3.26 4.67 -19.46
N MET A 171 -4.14 5.49 -18.87
CA MET A 171 -4.38 6.87 -19.31
C MET A 171 -3.07 7.69 -19.34
N ALA A 172 -2.28 7.65 -18.27
CA ALA A 172 -0.97 8.33 -18.20
C ALA A 172 0.06 7.75 -19.18
N LEU A 173 0.01 6.45 -19.46
CA LEU A 173 0.88 5.81 -20.44
C LEU A 173 0.57 6.33 -21.85
N ASN A 174 -0.71 6.43 -22.19
CA ASN A 174 -1.22 6.92 -23.47
C ASN A 174 -1.04 8.44 -23.67
N GLY A 175 -0.68 9.18 -22.61
CA GLY A 175 -0.54 10.63 -22.66
C GLY A 175 -1.88 11.37 -22.63
N GLU A 176 -2.92 10.72 -22.12
CA GLU A 176 -4.22 11.35 -21.89
C GLU A 176 -4.12 12.41 -20.79
N GLU A 177 -5.06 13.37 -20.82
CA GLU A 177 -5.18 14.38 -19.78
C GLU A 177 -5.43 13.74 -18.41
N MET A 178 -5.01 14.43 -17.34
CA MET A 178 -5.21 13.93 -15.99
C MET A 178 -6.71 13.85 -15.69
N PRO A 179 -7.23 12.69 -15.28
CA PRO A 179 -8.64 12.55 -14.97
C PRO A 179 -8.98 13.32 -13.68
N ASP A 180 -10.23 13.77 -13.59
CA ASP A 180 -10.75 14.51 -12.43
C ASP A 180 -10.82 13.63 -11.17
N SER A 181 -11.10 12.32 -11.35
CA SER A 181 -11.13 11.30 -10.29
C SER A 181 -10.42 10.03 -10.72
#